data_AF-A0A9P9KPU0-F1
#
_entry.id   AF-A0A9P9KPU0-F1
#
_cell.length_a   1.000
_cell.length_b   1.000
_cell.length_c   1.000
_cell.angle_alpha   90.00
_cell.angle_beta   90.00
_cell.angle_gamma   90.00
#
_symmetry.space_group_name_H-M   'P 1'
#
loop_
_entity.id
_entity.type
_entity.pdbx_description
1 polymer ?
#
loop_
_entity_poly.entity_id
_entity_poly.type
_entity_poly.pdbx_seq_one_letter_code
_entity_poly.pdbx_strand_id
1 'polypeptide(L)'
;MAFEAISHSILPVTLPSPATIIAKIARFEWELPHIEQEAGAYQLLEGPGLAPRFLGHENGRIMGLLMEKIEGRSASFQDLSICKTALGKLHELGHAHGDVNRHNFLVTEEGVKLLDFECLLENASPKSMRGELESLRAELVNESGRGGGFILQGGSN
;
A
#
# COMPACT_ATOMS: atom_id res chain seq x y z
N MET A 1 2.60 -25.98 4.54
CA MET A 1 3.98 -25.72 5.02
C MET A 1 3.92 -24.55 5.96
N ALA A 2 4.82 -24.48 6.95
CA ALA A 2 4.94 -23.33 7.84
C ALA A 2 6.27 -22.63 7.55
N PHE A 3 6.26 -21.31 7.53
CA PHE A 3 7.44 -20.47 7.31
C PHE A 3 7.63 -19.57 8.52
N GLU A 4 8.89 -19.29 8.85
CA GLU A 4 9.23 -18.25 9.81
C GLU A 4 9.00 -16.89 9.15
N ALA A 5 8.35 -15.97 9.86
CA ALA A 5 8.19 -14.58 9.43
C ALA A 5 9.08 -13.68 10.28
N ILE A 6 9.72 -12.71 9.63
CA ILE A 6 10.56 -11.70 10.30
C ILE A 6 9.91 -10.33 10.17
N SER A 7 9.93 -9.59 11.28
CA SER A 7 9.53 -8.19 11.31
C SER A 7 10.77 -7.33 11.36
N HIS A 8 10.98 -6.51 10.33
CA HIS A 8 12.02 -5.49 10.31
C HIS A 8 11.53 -4.13 10.82
N SER A 9 10.36 -4.11 11.47
CA SER A 9 9.75 -2.88 11.97
C SER A 9 10.68 -2.18 12.97
N ILE A 10 11.02 -0.91 12.69
CA ILE A 10 11.79 -0.06 13.61
C ILE A 10 10.91 0.51 14.74
N LEU A 11 9.59 0.35 14.64
CA LEU A 11 8.63 0.81 15.64
C LEU A 11 8.09 -0.37 16.45
N PRO A 12 7.72 -0.17 17.73
CA PRO A 12 6.98 -1.19 18.46
C PRO A 12 5.67 -1.51 17.74
N VAL A 13 5.50 -2.76 17.33
CA VAL A 13 4.25 -3.26 16.77
C VAL A 13 3.32 -3.58 17.92
N THR A 14 2.43 -2.64 18.24
CA THR A 14 1.32 -2.85 19.18
C THR A 14 0.01 -2.80 18.38
N LEU A 15 -0.63 -3.96 18.24
CA LEU A 15 -1.97 -4.07 17.67
C LEU A 15 -3.00 -4.25 18.80
N PRO A 16 -4.21 -3.66 18.67
CA PRO A 16 -5.30 -3.92 19.62
C PRO A 16 -5.67 -5.41 19.59
N SER A 17 -6.05 -6.00 20.73
CA SER A 17 -6.43 -7.42 20.80
C SER A 17 -7.95 -7.56 20.98
N PRO A 18 -8.66 -8.32 20.11
CA PRO A 18 -8.15 -9.01 18.93
C PRO A 18 -7.89 -8.05 17.75
N ALA A 19 -6.86 -8.32 16.95
CA ALA A 19 -6.57 -7.60 15.71
C ALA A 19 -6.78 -8.48 14.49
N THR A 20 -7.26 -7.87 13.41
CA THR A 20 -7.24 -8.47 12.09
C THR A 20 -5.99 -8.02 11.34
N ILE A 21 -5.35 -8.95 10.64
CA ILE A 21 -4.13 -8.73 9.86
C ILE A 21 -4.44 -9.07 8.40
N ILE A 22 -3.83 -8.34 7.47
CA ILE A 22 -3.86 -8.67 6.04
C ILE A 22 -2.61 -9.47 5.71
N ALA A 23 -2.81 -10.59 5.03
CA ALA A 23 -1.75 -11.38 4.41
C ALA A 23 -1.90 -11.32 2.89
N LYS A 24 -0.85 -10.85 2.20
CA LYS A 24 -0.72 -10.99 0.75
C LYS A 24 0.28 -12.10 0.47
N ILE A 25 -0.06 -13.05 -0.39
CA ILE A 25 0.75 -14.23 -0.68
C ILE A 25 0.76 -14.46 -2.18
N ALA A 26 1.95 -14.61 -2.76
CA ALA A 26 2.14 -15.06 -4.13
C ALA A 26 1.61 -16.49 -4.27
N ARG A 27 0.66 -16.65 -5.18
CA ARG A 27 0.07 -17.94 -5.57
C ARG A 27 0.84 -18.58 -6.71
N PHE A 28 1.52 -17.76 -7.50
CA PHE A 28 2.32 -18.18 -8.65
C PHE A 28 3.72 -17.57 -8.59
N GLU A 29 4.70 -18.25 -9.21
CA GLU A 29 6.09 -17.79 -9.20
C GLU A 29 6.30 -16.41 -9.83
N TRP A 30 5.47 -16.04 -10.81
CA TRP A 30 5.53 -14.73 -11.45
C TRP A 30 5.02 -13.59 -10.56
N GLU A 31 4.25 -13.88 -9.50
CA GLU A 31 3.80 -12.88 -8.51
C GLU A 31 4.91 -12.57 -7.49
N LEU A 32 5.95 -13.40 -7.38
CA LEU A 32 6.99 -13.25 -6.36
C LEU A 32 7.77 -11.93 -6.45
N PRO A 33 8.22 -11.46 -7.63
CA PRO A 33 8.92 -10.18 -7.71
C PRO A 33 8.03 -9.01 -7.27
N HIS A 34 6.72 -9.09 -7.51
CA HIS A 34 5.76 -8.06 -7.09
C HIS A 34 5.59 -8.03 -5.57
N ILE A 35 5.44 -9.21 -4.94
CA ILE A 35 5.38 -9.32 -3.47
C ILE A 35 6.69 -8.92 -2.81
N GLU A 36 7.84 -9.29 -3.38
CA GLU A 36 9.17 -8.85 -2.93
C GLU A 36 9.29 -7.32 -2.95
N GLN A 37 8.91 -6.70 -4.07
CA GLN A 37 8.92 -5.24 -4.23
C GLN A 37 7.97 -4.55 -3.26
N GLU A 38 6.74 -5.07 -3.11
CA GLU A 38 5.76 -4.50 -2.19
C GLU A 38 6.23 -4.62 -0.73
N ALA A 39 6.78 -5.76 -0.31
CA ALA A 39 7.32 -5.94 1.04
C ALA A 39 8.45 -4.95 1.33
N GLY A 40 9.37 -4.75 0.37
CA GLY A 40 10.44 -3.75 0.48
C GLY A 40 9.90 -2.33 0.59
N ALA A 41 8.86 -1.98 -0.19
CA ALA A 41 8.22 -0.68 -0.14
C ALA A 41 7.59 -0.38 1.23
N TYR A 42 6.90 -1.35 1.84
CA TYR A 42 6.33 -1.16 3.17
C TYR A 42 7.39 -0.97 4.26
N GLN A 43 8.53 -1.66 4.15
CA GLN A 43 9.66 -1.44 5.06
C GLN A 43 10.26 -0.05 4.87
N LEU A 44 10.43 0.37 3.62
CA LEU A 44 10.99 1.67 3.26
C LEU A 44 10.10 2.84 3.75
N LEU A 45 8.78 2.66 3.70
CA LEU A 45 7.79 3.68 4.04
C LEU A 45 7.33 3.60 5.51
N GLU A 46 8.08 2.91 6.37
CA GLU A 46 7.76 2.84 7.79
C GLU A 46 8.06 4.15 8.53
N GLY A 47 7.10 4.64 9.33
CA GLY A 47 7.25 5.84 10.15
C GLY A 47 6.42 7.06 9.71
N PRO A 48 6.43 7.48 8.42
CA PRO A 48 5.66 8.62 7.93
C PRO A 48 4.13 8.52 8.09
N GLY A 49 3.60 7.33 8.39
CA GLY A 49 2.16 7.09 8.53
C GLY A 49 1.40 7.13 7.19
N LEU A 50 2.12 7.02 6.07
CA LEU A 50 1.58 7.06 4.70
C LEU A 50 1.00 5.73 4.23
N ALA A 51 1.38 4.62 4.85
CA ALA A 51 0.99 3.27 4.48
C ALA A 51 0.55 2.50 5.74
N PRO A 52 -0.22 1.40 5.58
CA PRO A 52 -0.37 0.42 6.65
C PRO A 52 0.96 -0.02 7.25
N ARG A 53 0.98 -0.22 8.56
CA ARG A 53 2.12 -0.76 9.29
C ARG A 53 2.48 -2.13 8.76
N PHE A 54 3.75 -2.27 8.42
CA PHE A 54 4.37 -3.54 8.09
C PHE A 54 4.52 -4.41 9.33
N LEU A 55 4.10 -5.67 9.25
CA LEU A 55 4.22 -6.62 10.37
C LEU A 55 5.31 -7.66 10.12
N GLY A 56 5.57 -8.01 8.86
CA GLY A 56 6.66 -8.91 8.50
C GLY A 56 6.46 -9.59 7.15
N HIS A 57 7.46 -10.35 6.72
CA HIS A 57 7.41 -11.24 5.56
C HIS A 57 8.14 -12.55 5.89
N GLU A 58 8.01 -13.60 5.07
CA GLU A 58 8.78 -14.83 5.27
C GLU A 58 10.29 -14.56 5.26
N ASN A 59 11.02 -15.26 6.14
CA ASN A 59 12.48 -15.25 6.17
C ASN A 59 13.06 -15.98 4.95
N GLY A 60 13.98 -15.34 4.23
CA GLY A 60 14.60 -15.92 3.03
C GLY A 60 13.88 -15.50 1.74
N ARG A 61 13.24 -16.45 1.05
CA ARG A 61 12.47 -16.14 -0.17
C ARG A 61 11.13 -15.54 0.22
N ILE A 62 10.95 -14.26 -0.05
CA ILE A 62 9.71 -13.55 0.26
C ILE A 62 8.62 -14.06 -0.68
N MET A 63 7.65 -14.79 -0.13
CA MET A 63 6.49 -15.28 -0.88
C MET A 63 5.20 -14.59 -0.44
N GLY A 64 5.23 -13.90 0.69
CA GLY A 64 4.13 -13.14 1.22
C GLY A 64 4.59 -12.04 2.15
N LEU A 65 3.62 -11.25 2.60
CA LEU A 65 3.81 -10.18 3.56
C LEU A 65 2.57 -10.03 4.43
N LEU A 66 2.80 -9.53 5.64
CA LEU A 66 1.80 -9.26 6.67
C LEU A 66 1.79 -7.77 6.98
N MET A 67 0.60 -7.19 7.06
CA MET A 67 0.39 -5.80 7.43
C MET A 67 -0.85 -5.61 8.30
N GLU A 68 -0.89 -4.50 9.03
CA GLU A 68 -2.08 -4.16 9.79
C GLU A 68 -3.30 -3.99 8.86
N LYS A 69 -4.47 -4.44 9.31
CA LYS A 69 -5.72 -4.07 8.66
C LYS A 69 -6.16 -2.70 9.17
N ILE A 70 -6.32 -1.74 8.26
CA ILE A 70 -6.90 -0.43 8.56
C ILE A 70 -8.31 -0.38 8.01
N GLU A 71 -9.25 0.12 8.80
CA GLU A 71 -10.62 0.39 8.36
C GLU A 71 -10.69 1.71 7.61
N GLY A 72 -11.44 1.73 6.51
CA GLY A 72 -11.58 2.90 5.66
C GLY A 72 -12.37 2.59 4.40
N ARG A 73 -12.41 3.56 3.50
CA ARG A 73 -13.03 3.42 2.18
C ARG A 73 -12.04 3.77 1.08
N SER A 74 -12.21 3.20 -0.11
CA SER A 74 -11.48 3.68 -1.29
C SER A 74 -11.77 5.17 -1.51
N ALA A 75 -10.77 5.88 -2.01
CA ALA A 75 -10.91 7.28 -2.36
C ALA A 75 -11.94 7.46 -3.48
N SER A 76 -12.55 8.63 -3.50
CA SER A 76 -13.39 9.10 -4.60
C SER A 76 -12.82 10.39 -5.16
N PHE A 77 -13.46 10.91 -6.22
CA PHE A 77 -13.13 12.21 -6.77
C PHE A 77 -13.16 13.35 -5.72
N GLN A 78 -14.04 13.25 -4.70
CA GLN A 78 -14.12 14.28 -3.65
C GLN A 78 -12.85 14.33 -2.77
N ASP A 79 -12.08 13.25 -2.73
CA ASP A 79 -10.87 13.13 -1.91
C ASP A 79 -9.60 13.59 -2.64
N LEU A 80 -9.73 14.18 -3.84
CA LEU A 80 -8.58 14.56 -4.67
C LEU A 80 -7.54 15.39 -3.92
N SER A 81 -7.97 16.34 -3.08
CA SER A 81 -7.05 17.20 -2.32
C SER A 81 -6.21 16.42 -1.30
N ILE A 82 -6.86 15.54 -0.53
CA ILE A 82 -6.18 14.72 0.48
C ILE A 82 -5.31 13.62 -0.16
N CYS A 83 -5.73 13.08 -1.30
CA CYS A 83 -4.94 12.12 -2.08
C CYS A 83 -3.69 12.79 -2.68
N LYS A 84 -3.82 14.00 -3.23
CA LYS A 84 -2.67 14.81 -3.70
C LYS A 84 -1.69 15.09 -2.58
N THR A 85 -2.19 15.34 -1.37
CA THR A 85 -1.34 15.60 -0.20
C THR A 85 -0.56 14.36 0.21
N ALA A 86 -1.22 13.18 0.29
CA ALA A 86 -0.56 11.93 0.60
C ALA A 86 0.48 11.53 -0.46
N LEU A 87 0.13 11.69 -1.74
CA LEU A 87 1.03 11.41 -2.84
C LEU A 87 2.22 12.39 -2.88
N GLY A 88 1.98 13.67 -2.60
CA GLY A 88 3.04 14.67 -2.49
C GLY A 88 4.06 14.33 -1.39
N LYS A 89 3.60 13.83 -0.24
CA LYS A 89 4.50 13.34 0.82
C LYS A 89 5.34 12.14 0.36
N LEU A 90 4.77 11.22 -0.43
CA LEU A 90 5.54 10.13 -1.03
C LEU A 90 6.63 10.67 -1.98
N HIS A 91 6.29 11.70 -2.77
CA HIS A 91 7.22 12.35 -3.71
C HIS A 91 8.34 13.10 -3.00
N GLU A 92 8.06 13.74 -1.85
CA GLU A 92 9.06 14.38 -1.00
C GLU A 92 10.09 13.39 -0.46
N LEU A 93 9.71 12.12 -0.27
CA LEU A 93 10.62 11.03 0.10
C LEU A 93 11.46 10.53 -1.09
N GLY A 94 11.22 11.01 -2.31
CA GLY A 94 11.95 10.61 -3.51
C GLY A 94 11.34 9.42 -4.25
N HIS A 95 10.10 9.01 -3.93
CA HIS A 95 9.45 7.85 -4.52
C HIS A 95 8.22 8.25 -5.37
N ALA A 96 7.85 7.43 -6.35
CA ALA A 96 6.55 7.51 -7.03
C ALA A 96 5.81 6.19 -6.85
N HIS A 97 4.49 6.22 -6.71
CA HIS A 97 3.70 5.03 -6.41
C HIS A 97 3.64 4.05 -7.60
N GLY A 98 3.59 4.56 -8.83
CA GLY A 98 3.63 3.79 -10.07
C GLY A 98 2.29 3.19 -10.51
N ASP A 99 1.32 3.04 -9.61
CA ASP A 99 -0.03 2.55 -9.91
C ASP A 99 -1.10 3.31 -9.12
N VAL A 100 -1.16 4.63 -9.30
CA VAL A 100 -2.23 5.43 -8.70
C VAL A 100 -3.57 5.09 -9.31
N ASN A 101 -4.49 4.59 -8.48
CA ASN A 101 -5.89 4.38 -8.81
C ASN A 101 -6.71 4.50 -7.52
N ARG A 102 -8.02 4.74 -7.62
CA ARG A 102 -8.89 5.01 -6.46
C ARG A 102 -8.85 3.96 -5.35
N HIS A 103 -8.56 2.70 -5.66
CA HIS A 103 -8.53 1.60 -4.71
C HIS A 103 -7.23 1.56 -3.91
N ASN A 104 -6.16 2.14 -4.44
CA ASN A 104 -4.84 2.24 -3.79
C ASN A 104 -4.74 3.43 -2.83
N PHE A 105 -5.82 4.22 -2.70
CA PHE A 105 -5.96 5.26 -1.67
C PHE A 105 -7.07 4.86 -0.71
N LEU A 106 -6.70 4.55 0.53
CA LEU A 106 -7.62 4.26 1.61
C LEU A 106 -7.85 5.52 2.45
N VAL A 107 -9.05 6.05 2.43
CA VAL A 107 -9.47 7.19 3.25
C VAL A 107 -9.92 6.67 4.61
N THR A 108 -9.21 7.10 5.66
CA THR A 108 -9.42 6.67 7.06
C THR A 108 -9.66 7.88 7.95
N GLU A 109 -10.00 7.67 9.22
CA GLU A 109 -10.12 8.75 10.21
C GLU A 109 -8.79 9.48 10.47
N GLU A 110 -7.66 8.78 10.29
CA GLU A 110 -6.31 9.33 10.47
C GLU A 110 -5.75 9.99 9.20
N GLY A 111 -6.53 10.02 8.13
CA GLY A 111 -6.13 10.52 6.81
C GLY A 111 -5.98 9.41 5.78
N VAL A 112 -5.29 9.74 4.68
CA VAL A 112 -5.15 8.82 3.53
C VAL A 112 -3.95 7.91 3.72
N LYS A 113 -4.18 6.61 3.51
CA LYS A 113 -3.14 5.58 3.45
C LYS A 113 -3.02 5.09 2.00
N LEU A 114 -1.79 5.02 1.51
CA LEU A 114 -1.44 4.45 0.21
C LEU A 114 -1.28 2.94 0.37
N LEU A 115 -1.78 2.19 -0.61
CA LEU A 115 -1.78 0.73 -0.65
C LEU A 115 -1.18 0.24 -1.97
N ASP A 116 -0.79 -1.02 -2.02
CA ASP A 116 -0.42 -1.72 -3.26
C ASP A 116 0.81 -1.13 -3.97
N PHE A 117 1.98 -1.34 -3.36
CA PHE A 117 3.25 -0.75 -3.80
C PHE A 117 4.05 -1.64 -4.77
N GLU A 118 3.41 -2.62 -5.42
CA GLU A 118 4.06 -3.52 -6.39
C GLU A 118 4.72 -2.78 -7.57
N CYS A 119 4.31 -1.52 -7.82
CA CYS A 119 4.84 -0.65 -8.87
C CYS A 119 5.68 0.53 -8.35
N LEU A 120 6.01 0.56 -7.05
CA LEU A 120 6.74 1.69 -6.45
C LEU A 120 8.07 1.92 -7.18
N LEU A 121 8.32 3.16 -7.58
CA LEU A 121 9.58 3.59 -8.16
C LEU A 121 10.38 4.38 -7.14
N GLU A 122 11.49 3.81 -6.69
CA GLU A 122 12.47 4.51 -5.87
C GLU A 122 13.31 5.49 -6.70
N ASN A 123 13.79 6.57 -6.06
CA ASN A 123 14.56 7.63 -6.71
C ASN A 123 13.86 8.15 -7.98
N ALA A 124 12.54 8.31 -7.90
CA ALA A 124 11.72 8.68 -9.03
C ALA A 124 12.09 10.07 -9.54
N SER A 125 12.06 10.25 -10.87
CA SER A 125 12.36 11.54 -11.45
C SER A 125 11.26 12.57 -11.13
N PRO A 126 11.57 13.87 -11.07
CA PRO A 126 10.56 14.92 -10.95
C PRO A 126 9.52 14.89 -12.08
N LYS A 127 9.85 14.28 -13.23
CA LYS A 127 8.92 14.07 -14.35
C LYS A 127 7.91 12.98 -14.02
N SER A 128 8.36 11.86 -13.46
CA SER A 128 7.51 10.74 -13.05
C SER A 128 6.52 11.17 -11.97
N MET A 129 7.02 11.80 -10.90
CA MET A 129 6.21 12.33 -9.79
C MET A 129 5.15 13.32 -10.27
N ARG A 130 5.53 14.29 -11.11
CA ARG A 130 4.57 15.24 -11.68
C ARG A 130 3.54 14.54 -12.55
N GLY A 131 3.96 13.60 -13.40
CA GLY A 131 3.03 12.83 -14.24
C GLY A 131 1.96 12.12 -13.42
N GLU A 132 2.35 11.55 -12.28
CA GLU A 132 1.46 10.88 -11.34
C GLU A 132 0.44 11.84 -10.68
N LEU A 133 0.89 13.04 -10.28
CA LEU A 133 0.00 14.06 -9.72
C LEU A 133 -1.01 14.61 -10.74
N GLU A 134 -0.59 14.73 -12.01
CA GLU A 134 -1.48 15.20 -13.08
C GLU A 134 -2.50 14.14 -13.50
N SER A 135 -2.12 12.86 -13.51
CA SER A 135 -3.05 11.76 -13.84
C SER A 135 -4.02 11.44 -12.71
N LEU A 136 -3.67 11.73 -11.44
CA LEU A 136 -4.44 11.34 -10.27
C LEU A 136 -5.93 11.69 -10.35
N ARG A 137 -6.28 12.87 -10.89
CA ARG A 137 -7.68 13.27 -11.04
C ARG A 137 -8.46 12.28 -11.92
N ALA A 138 -7.88 11.86 -13.05
CA ALA A 138 -8.53 10.93 -13.96
C ALA A 138 -8.63 9.54 -13.32
N GLU A 139 -7.58 9.11 -12.62
CA GLU A 139 -7.53 7.79 -11.97
C GLU A 139 -8.51 7.65 -10.80
N LEU A 140 -8.83 8.74 -10.08
CA LEU A 140 -9.86 8.72 -9.04
C LEU A 140 -11.30 8.62 -9.59
N VAL A 141 -11.53 9.05 -10.83
CA VAL A 141 -12.85 9.00 -11.49
C VAL A 141 -13.01 7.70 -12.29
N ASN A 142 -11.91 6.98 -12.54
CA ASN A 142 -11.92 5.80 -13.38
C ASN A 142 -12.80 4.68 -12.77
N GLU A 143 -13.81 4.26 -13.52
CA GLU A 143 -14.76 3.20 -13.15
C GLU A 143 -14.50 1.87 -13.88
N SER A 144 -13.40 1.77 -14.63
CA SER A 144 -13.04 0.55 -15.38
C SER A 144 -12.83 -0.71 -14.53
N GLY A 145 -12.81 -0.57 -13.20
CA GLY A 145 -12.56 -1.67 -12.27
C GLY A 145 -11.08 -2.03 -12.10
N ARG A 146 -10.16 -1.32 -12.78
CA ARG A 146 -8.71 -1.43 -12.54
C ARG A 146 -8.41 -1.15 -11.06
N GLY A 147 -7.65 -2.04 -10.42
CA GLY A 147 -7.32 -1.98 -8.99
C GLY A 147 -8.44 -2.45 -8.04
N GLY A 148 -9.66 -2.71 -8.54
CA GLY A 148 -10.80 -3.14 -7.73
C GLY A 148 -10.81 -4.62 -7.33
N GLY A 149 -9.81 -5.40 -7.74
CA GLY A 149 -9.76 -6.85 -7.50
C GLY A 149 -9.53 -7.25 -6.04
N PHE A 150 -8.99 -6.34 -5.22
CA PHE A 150 -8.79 -6.54 -3.78
C PHE A 150 -9.99 -6.03 -2.99
N ILE A 151 -11.20 -6.55 -3.27
CA ILE A 151 -12.29 -6.41 -2.30
C ILE A 151 -11.91 -7.31 -1.12
N LEU A 152 -11.35 -6.71 -0.07
CA LEU A 152 -11.34 -7.30 1.27
C LEU A 152 -12.81 -7.53 1.63
N GLN A 153 -13.34 -8.73 1.34
CA GLN A 153 -14.64 -9.14 1.84
C GLN A 153 -14.55 -9.10 3.36
N GLY A 154 -15.06 -8.03 3.96
CA GLY A 154 -15.48 -8.04 5.34
C GLY A 154 -16.54 -9.13 5.44
N GLY A 155 -16.14 -10.29 5.95
CA GLY A 155 -17.10 -11.31 6.36
C GLY A 155 -17.96 -10.71 7.45
N SER A 156 -19.18 -10.30 7.09
CA SER A 156 -20.24 -10.14 8.07
C SER A 156 -20.49 -11.52 8.67
N ASN A 157 -20.13 -11.70 9.93
CA ASN A 157 -20.71 -12.70 10.81
C ASN A 157 -21.03 -12.04 12.14
#